data_AF-A0A2W4YTG3-F1
#
_entry.id   AF-A0A2W4YTG3-F1
#
_cell.length_a   1.000
_cell.length_b   1.000
_cell.length_c   1.000
_cell.angle_alpha   90.00
_cell.angle_beta   90.00
_cell.angle_gamma   90.00
#
_symmetry.space_group_name_H-M   'P 1'
#
loop_
_entity.id
_entity.type
_entity.pdbx_description
1 polymer ?
#
loop_
_entity_poly.entity_id
_entity_poly.type
_entity_poly.pdbx_seq_one_letter_code
_entity_poly.pdbx_strand_id
1 'polypeptide(L)'
;MQDVFAGAERVLAAVGGLALFALNDVRMFQWLPRAADPGDGRVHSVALTLWGASDQVYVTALDLGLRWGLAGLTFGLCLWAVLETLRPGVGKTGRPQDL
;
A
#
# COMPACT_ATOMS: atom_id res chain seq x y z
N MET A 1 3.93 3.41 -27.80
CA MET A 1 4.65 2.42 -26.96
C MET A 1 5.01 2.99 -25.59
N GLN A 2 5.54 4.22 -25.52
CA GLN A 2 5.91 4.89 -24.25
C GLN A 2 4.75 4.99 -23.24
N ASP A 3 3.53 5.29 -23.69
CA ASP A 3 2.35 5.37 -22.80
C ASP A 3 1.98 4.04 -22.14
N VAL A 4 2.22 2.91 -22.83
CA VAL A 4 1.96 1.56 -22.28
C VAL A 4 2.94 1.24 -21.17
N PHE A 5 4.22 1.59 -21.36
CA PHE A 5 5.25 1.41 -20.32
C PHE A 5 5.00 2.30 -19.10
N ALA A 6 4.57 3.56 -19.30
CA ALA A 6 4.21 4.46 -18.21
C ALA A 6 2.98 3.96 -17.43
N GLY A 7 1.98 3.39 -18.11
CA GLY A 7 0.85 2.74 -17.46
C GLY A 7 1.28 1.52 -16.64
N ALA A 8 2.12 0.65 -17.22
CA ALA A 8 2.62 -0.55 -16.56
C ALA A 8 3.44 -0.21 -15.29
N GLU A 9 4.31 0.79 -15.34
CA GLU A 9 5.11 1.24 -14.19
C GLU A 9 4.24 1.64 -13.00
N ARG A 10 3.19 2.43 -13.24
CA ARG A 10 2.28 2.92 -12.18
C ARG A 10 1.52 1.78 -11.53
N VAL A 11 1.02 0.85 -12.34
CA VAL A 11 0.34 -0.35 -11.84
C VAL A 11 1.31 -1.21 -11.02
N LEU A 12 2.52 -1.43 -11.53
CA LEU A 12 3.55 -2.19 -10.82
C LEU A 12 3.95 -1.53 -9.49
N ALA A 13 4.03 -0.20 -9.44
CA ALA A 13 4.30 0.53 -8.20
C ALA A 13 3.17 0.30 -7.18
N ALA A 14 1.91 0.46 -7.59
CA ALA A 14 0.76 0.22 -6.70
C ALA A 14 0.69 -1.23 -6.19
N VAL A 15 0.88 -2.20 -7.09
CA VAL A 15 0.92 -3.64 -6.74
C VAL A 15 2.10 -3.94 -5.82
N GLY A 16 3.28 -3.34 -6.07
CA GLY A 16 4.46 -3.48 -5.23
C GLY A 16 4.23 -2.95 -3.81
N GLY A 17 3.62 -1.76 -3.67
CA GLY A 17 3.23 -1.21 -2.38
C GLY A 17 2.27 -2.14 -1.63
N LEU A 18 1.23 -2.63 -2.31
CA LEU A 18 0.27 -3.55 -1.74
C LEU A 18 0.94 -4.87 -1.30
N ALA A 19 1.87 -5.40 -2.09
CA ALA A 19 2.61 -6.61 -1.75
C ALA A 19 3.46 -6.43 -0.49
N LEU A 20 4.13 -5.28 -0.33
CA LEU A 20 4.91 -4.97 0.88
C LEU A 20 4.02 -4.83 2.11
N PHE A 21 2.88 -4.16 1.98
CA PHE A 21 1.89 -4.06 3.05
C PHE A 21 1.37 -5.45 3.48
N ALA A 22 0.97 -6.28 2.51
CA ALA A 22 0.50 -7.64 2.78
C ALA A 22 1.58 -8.53 3.41
N LEU A 23 2.83 -8.41 2.95
CA LEU A 23 3.95 -9.16 3.53
C LEU A 23 4.22 -8.75 4.99
N ASN A 24 4.07 -7.46 5.30
CA ASN A 24 4.14 -6.98 6.68
C ASN A 24 3.02 -7.59 7.55
N ASP A 25 1.80 -7.73 7.04
CA ASP A 25 0.69 -8.39 7.76
C ASP A 25 1.00 -9.86 8.04
N VAL A 26 1.53 -10.60 7.06
CA VAL A 26 1.97 -12.00 7.24
C VAL A 26 3.07 -12.07 8.30
N ARG A 27 4.09 -11.21 8.22
CA ARG A 27 5.19 -11.12 9.18
C ARG A 27 4.67 -10.88 10.60
N MET A 28 3.75 -9.92 10.76
CA MET A 28 3.14 -9.61 12.05
C MET A 28 2.32 -10.78 12.57
N PHE A 29 1.48 -11.38 11.73
CA PHE A 29 0.64 -12.52 12.10
C PHE A 29 1.47 -13.74 12.49
N GLN A 30 2.56 -14.05 11.79
CA GLN A 30 3.35 -15.25 12.08
C GLN A 30 4.31 -15.09 13.26
N TRP A 31 4.89 -13.90 13.47
CA TRP A 31 6.05 -13.76 14.36
C TRP A 31 5.81 -12.89 15.60
N LEU A 32 4.70 -12.15 15.70
CA LEU A 32 4.43 -11.35 16.90
C LEU A 32 3.72 -12.14 18.00
N PRO A 33 3.95 -11.80 19.28
CA PRO A 33 3.33 -12.52 20.39
C PRO A 33 1.84 -12.21 20.52
N ARG A 34 1.12 -13.16 21.13
CA ARG A 34 -0.33 -13.06 21.43
C ARG A 34 -0.62 -12.58 22.85
N ALA A 35 0.44 -12.34 23.62
CA ALA A 35 0.37 -11.77 24.95
C ALA A 35 1.16 -10.46 24.97
N ALA A 36 0.71 -9.52 25.80
CA ALA A 36 1.44 -8.28 26.05
C ALA A 36 2.73 -8.56 26.80
N ASP A 37 3.79 -7.84 26.45
CA ASP A 37 5.04 -7.80 27.21
C ASP A 37 5.47 -6.35 27.40
N PRO A 38 5.21 -5.75 28.58
CA PRO A 38 5.65 -4.40 28.88
C PRO A 38 7.17 -4.24 28.91
N GLY A 39 7.93 -5.31 29.13
CA GLY A 39 9.39 -5.29 29.22
C GLY A 39 10.09 -5.04 27.88
N ASP A 40 9.44 -5.36 26.76
CA ASP A 40 9.97 -5.13 25.41
C ASP A 40 9.21 -4.06 24.60
N GLY A 41 8.17 -3.45 25.20
CA GLY A 41 7.37 -2.39 24.59
C GLY A 41 6.18 -2.86 23.74
N ARG A 42 5.87 -4.16 23.71
CA ARG A 42 4.67 -4.71 23.05
C ARG A 42 3.42 -4.56 23.91
N VAL A 43 2.92 -3.33 23.98
CA VAL A 43 1.74 -2.96 24.78
C VAL A 43 0.52 -2.60 23.94
N HIS A 44 0.68 -2.45 22.62
CA HIS A 44 -0.42 -2.12 21.71
C HIS A 44 -0.97 -3.39 21.09
N SER A 45 -2.29 -3.58 21.12
CA SER A 45 -2.91 -4.74 20.50
C SER A 45 -3.51 -4.40 19.13
N VAL A 46 -3.30 -5.26 18.15
CA VAL A 46 -3.89 -5.16 16.81
C VAL A 46 -4.58 -6.47 16.46
N ALA A 47 -5.83 -6.39 16.00
CA ALA A 47 -6.53 -7.53 15.43
C ALA A 47 -6.10 -7.70 13.96
N LEU A 48 -5.63 -8.90 13.60
CA LEU A 48 -5.25 -9.25 12.24
C LEU A 48 -6.12 -10.39 11.74
N THR A 49 -6.45 -10.34 10.45
CA THR A 49 -7.15 -11.44 9.78
C THR A 49 -6.36 -11.85 8.55
N LEU A 50 -5.95 -13.12 8.50
CA LEU A 50 -5.15 -13.69 7.42
C LEU A 50 -5.71 -15.06 7.03
N TRP A 51 -6.04 -15.24 5.75
CA TRP A 51 -6.58 -16.50 5.20
C TRP A 51 -7.77 -17.09 6.00
N GLY A 52 -8.64 -16.21 6.52
CA GLY A 52 -9.81 -16.61 7.30
C GLY A 52 -9.53 -16.88 8.78
N ALA A 53 -8.26 -16.91 9.20
CA ALA A 53 -7.89 -16.91 10.61
C ALA A 53 -7.86 -15.47 11.14
N SER A 54 -8.44 -15.25 12.33
CA SER A 54 -8.39 -13.96 13.02
C SER A 54 -7.69 -14.15 14.37
N ASP A 55 -6.72 -13.30 14.66
CA ASP A 55 -5.93 -13.37 15.89
C ASP A 55 -5.56 -11.96 16.36
N GLN A 56 -5.35 -11.81 17.67
CA GLN A 56 -4.92 -10.57 18.28
C GLN A 56 -3.42 -10.67 18.56
N VAL A 57 -2.65 -9.74 17.99
CA VAL A 57 -1.20 -9.67 18.19
C VAL A 57 -0.82 -8.41 18.96
N TYR A 58 0.24 -8.49 19.76
CA TYR A 58 0.79 -7.36 20.49
C TYR A 58 2.04 -6.82 19.79
N VAL A 59 2.06 -5.51 19.62
CA VAL A 59 2.98 -4.80 18.74
C VAL A 59 3.63 -3.64 19.48
N THR A 60 4.84 -3.28 19.05
CA THR A 60 5.52 -2.07 19.51
C THR A 60 5.01 -0.83 18.76
N ALA A 61 5.37 0.36 19.23
CA ALA A 61 5.12 1.59 18.47
C ALA A 61 5.82 1.61 17.10
N LEU A 62 7.00 0.98 16.98
CA LEU A 62 7.72 0.86 15.71
C LEU A 62 6.95 -0.01 14.71
N ASP A 63 6.43 -1.16 15.16
CA ASP A 63 5.61 -2.04 14.33
C ASP A 63 4.34 -1.34 13.83
N LEU A 64 3.71 -0.58 14.72
CA LEU A 64 2.52 0.20 14.40
C LEU A 64 2.85 1.30 13.38
N GLY A 65 3.96 2.01 13.57
CA GLY A 65 4.46 3.02 12.63
C GLY A 65 4.76 2.43 11.25
N LEU A 66 5.42 1.27 11.19
CA LEU A 66 5.71 0.59 9.94
C LEU A 66 4.43 0.16 9.21
N ARG A 67 3.45 -0.39 9.94
CA ARG A 67 2.16 -0.79 9.38
C ARG A 67 1.44 0.40 8.74
N TRP A 68 1.30 1.50 9.47
CA TRP A 68 0.63 2.71 8.97
C TRP A 68 1.42 3.41 7.87
N GLY A 69 2.76 3.37 7.95
CA GLY A 69 3.63 3.88 6.89
C GLY A 69 3.45 3.12 5.58
N LEU A 70 3.40 1.79 5.62
CA LEU A 70 3.16 0.95 4.44
C LEU A 70 1.74 1.12 3.90
N ALA A 71 0.73 1.26 4.77
CA ALA A 71 -0.64 1.56 4.35
C ALA A 71 -0.71 2.92 3.63
N GLY A 72 -0.10 3.96 4.20
CA GLY A 72 -0.03 5.29 3.61
C GLY A 72 0.73 5.31 2.29
N LEU A 73 1.86 4.60 2.21
CA LEU A 73 2.65 4.47 0.97
C LEU A 73 1.84 3.76 -0.12
N THR A 74 1.19 2.65 0.21
CA THR A 74 0.33 1.92 -0.74
C THR A 74 -0.78 2.81 -1.26
N PHE A 75 -1.48 3.51 -0.35
CA PHE A 75 -2.51 4.46 -0.73
C PHE A 75 -1.98 5.58 -1.61
N GLY A 76 -0.83 6.16 -1.27
CA GLY A 76 -0.17 7.22 -2.04
C GLY A 76 0.19 6.77 -3.45
N LEU A 77 0.73 5.56 -3.61
CA LEU A 77 1.05 4.98 -4.92
C LEU A 77 -0.20 4.73 -5.76
N CYS A 78 -1.27 4.21 -5.15
CA CYS A 78 -2.56 4.05 -5.82
C CYS A 78 -3.14 5.41 -6.26
N LEU A 79 -3.14 6.40 -5.38
CA LEU A 79 -3.64 7.74 -5.68
C LEU A 79 -2.84 8.40 -6.80
N TRP A 80 -1.51 8.31 -6.73
CA TRP A 80 -0.61 8.80 -7.78
C TRP A 80 -0.91 8.12 -9.13
N ALA A 81 -1.04 6.79 -9.15
CA ALA A 81 -1.37 6.03 -10.35
C ALA A 81 -2.71 6.48 -10.95
N VAL A 82 -3.73 6.71 -10.12
CA VAL A 82 -5.05 7.21 -10.55
C VAL A 82 -4.94 8.61 -11.13
N LEU A 83 -4.31 9.54 -10.41
CA LEU A 83 -4.17 10.94 -10.85
C LEU A 83 -3.45 11.03 -12.20
N GLU A 84 -2.38 10.27 -12.39
CA GLU A 84 -1.63 10.26 -13.64
C GLU A 84 -2.37 9.55 -14.78
N THR A 85 -3.31 8.65 -14.48
CA THR A 85 -4.15 7.99 -15.49
C THR A 85 -5.33 8.88 -15.91
N LEU A 86 -5.86 9.68 -14.98
CA LEU A 86 -7.01 10.56 -15.22
C LEU A 86 -6.64 11.94 -15.78
N ARG A 87 -5.36 12.32 -15.82
CA ARG A 87 -4.93 13.56 -16.46
C ARG A 87 -5.41 13.59 -17.92
N PRO A 88 -6.36 14.48 -18.29
CA PRO A 88 -6.80 14.60 -19.67
C PRO A 88 -5.62 15.06 -20.52
N GLY A 89 -5.45 14.44 -21.69
CA GLY A 89 -4.45 14.89 -22.65
C GLY A 89 -4.64 16.38 -22.95
N VAL A 90 -3.72 17.21 -22.46
CA VAL A 90 -3.47 18.55 -22.99
C VAL A 90 -3.02 18.34 -24.44
N GLY A 91 -3.95 18.37 -25.40
CA GLY A 91 -3.59 18.20 -26.83
C GLY A 91 -4.61 17.55 -27.76
N LYS A 92 -5.92 17.58 -27.48
CA LYS A 92 -6.94 17.33 -28.51
C LYS A 92 -7.93 18.49 -28.64
N THR A 93 -7.43 19.72 -28.62
CA THR A 93 -8.18 20.86 -29.16
C THR A 93 -7.92 20.87 -30.65
N GLY A 94 -8.93 20.45 -31.41
CA GLY A 94 -8.86 20.29 -32.86
C GLY A 94 -8.35 21.55 -33.57
N ARG A 95 -7.38 21.37 -34.45
CA ARG A 95 -7.32 22.24 -35.63
C ARG A 95 -8.34 21.70 -36.62
N PRO A 96 -9.36 22.48 -37.03
CA PRO A 96 -9.96 22.25 -38.32
C PRO A 96 -8.82 22.35 -39.34
N GLN A 97 -8.56 21.27 -40.06
CA GLN A 97 -7.72 21.33 -41.24
C GLN A 97 -8.55 22.07 -42.28
N ASP A 98 -8.13 23.31 -42.57
CA ASP A 98 -8.42 23.94 -43.84
C ASP A 98 -7.99 22.97 -44.95
N LEU A 99 -8.96 22.49 -45.73
CA LEU A 99 -8.94 22.20 -47.17
C LEU A 99 -10.24 21.47 -47.58
#